data_AF-A0A8H4FCY4-F1
#
_entry.id   AF-A0A8H4FCY4-F1
#
_cell.length_a   1.000
_cell.length_b   1.000
_cell.length_c   1.000
_cell.angle_alpha   90.00
_cell.angle_beta   90.00
_cell.angle_gamma   90.00
#
_symmetry.space_group_name_H-M   'P 1'
#
loop_
_entity.id
_entity.type
_entity.pdbx_description
1 polymer ?
#
loop_
_entity_poly.entity_id
_entity_poly.type
_entity_poly.pdbx_seq_one_letter_code
_entity_poly.pdbx_strand_id
1 'polypeptide(L)'
;MAQTTRLDVGSFVSLGKKDRKSNADRNDFRPSAPRLTWKLEASQRLSLTTPYPIMSTIHRAADDDGKGRRCIFHWSMYTNAFTENGCILVRHKDNGTFEKVLVDNKSGLVALSEQTIDSLIVSGQHQADLFELGPGEQTSPTRLDLPERYYRVLKAGETYSLVFPGAEIGMWAWGSIQDNVGLQMKAGTLLPSGLRSRPRAKKGQGQPQLIMPGGALLAFTAVAEEVAWPERAAREAQVGFVAANTEEQRWRMRQQAAARRKAESTAPLAPSDRISPGAPIFSASLRCPPTLRGRGYFDVEIVIKYEGIERSGDLPVTFHWLSLVSEQQPGGFQIYRRRRGDAKGGSSAESGTWESCELEETSFGFMIVDEPDIPVRVGQHKHFTSLQPGETWTTTQTLSGDDVELPRDMAPGDVFRCTFEEAAVDWWDWGIMEDHAETVVKLPCYEAGNVTEPSGNGGRPKLVVSSAKPVKFAIIE
;
A
#
# COMPACT_ATOMS: atom_id res chain seq x y z
N MET A 1 36.29 -7.18 -29.80
CA MET A 1 35.97 -5.86 -30.37
C MET A 1 34.51 -5.56 -30.11
N ALA A 2 34.24 -4.54 -29.29
CA ALA A 2 33.06 -3.68 -29.29
C ALA A 2 33.06 -2.99 -27.91
N GLN A 3 33.46 -1.71 -27.92
CA GLN A 3 33.58 -0.85 -26.74
C GLN A 3 32.20 -0.37 -26.27
N THR A 4 31.99 -0.39 -24.96
CA THR A 4 30.85 0.21 -24.28
C THR A 4 31.10 1.71 -24.14
N THR A 5 30.35 2.53 -24.87
CA THR A 5 30.42 4.00 -24.78
C THR A 5 29.41 4.49 -23.74
N ARG A 6 29.92 4.98 -22.60
CA ARG A 6 29.18 5.83 -21.64
C ARG A 6 28.86 7.16 -22.33
N LEU A 7 27.59 7.56 -22.33
CA LEU A 7 27.18 8.90 -22.76
C LEU A 7 27.24 9.86 -21.58
N ASP A 8 28.17 10.79 -21.68
CA ASP A 8 28.45 11.91 -20.79
C ASP A 8 27.59 13.09 -21.24
N VAL A 9 26.59 13.50 -20.44
CA VAL A 9 25.72 14.64 -20.75
C VAL A 9 26.33 15.88 -20.10
N GLY A 10 27.36 16.42 -20.76
CA GLY A 10 28.09 17.60 -20.30
C GLY A 10 28.68 18.37 -21.48
N SER A 11 27.86 19.05 -22.27
CA SER A 11 28.37 20.04 -23.22
C SER A 11 27.30 21.01 -23.70
N PHE A 12 27.24 22.20 -23.10
CA PHE A 12 26.85 23.40 -23.83
C PHE A 12 27.69 24.60 -23.36
N VAL A 13 28.34 25.21 -24.35
CA VAL A 13 29.02 26.52 -24.38
C VAL A 13 30.45 26.59 -23.81
N SER A 14 31.43 26.42 -24.71
CA SER A 14 32.78 26.96 -24.58
C SER A 14 33.05 27.90 -25.75
N LEU A 15 33.28 29.19 -25.47
CA LEU A 15 33.91 30.14 -26.39
C LEU A 15 34.53 31.27 -25.57
N GLY A 16 35.86 31.38 -25.64
CA GLY A 16 36.61 32.58 -25.22
C GLY A 16 37.60 32.39 -24.06
N LYS A 17 38.75 31.75 -24.29
CA LYS A 17 39.94 31.89 -23.43
C LYS A 17 40.57 33.27 -23.66
N LYS A 18 40.66 34.08 -22.61
CA LYS A 18 41.72 35.08 -22.45
C LYS A 18 42.20 35.06 -21.00
N ASP A 19 43.48 34.76 -20.85
CA ASP A 19 44.19 34.68 -19.59
C ASP A 19 44.08 35.98 -18.78
N ARG A 20 43.64 35.85 -17.53
CA ARG A 20 44.03 36.74 -16.43
C ARG A 20 44.05 35.93 -15.14
N LYS A 21 45.27 35.69 -14.63
CA LYS A 21 45.50 35.33 -13.23
C LYS A 21 44.90 36.44 -12.35
N SER A 22 43.97 36.09 -11.45
CA SER A 22 43.75 36.84 -10.22
C SER A 22 43.27 35.92 -9.11
N ASN A 23 44.16 35.76 -8.13
CA ASN A 23 43.95 35.43 -6.74
C ASN A 23 42.58 35.88 -6.21
N ALA A 24 41.76 34.96 -5.69
CA ALA A 24 40.75 35.21 -4.67
C ALA A 24 40.19 33.87 -4.17
N ASP A 25 40.42 33.63 -2.89
CA ASP A 25 39.75 32.71 -1.97
C ASP A 25 38.73 31.72 -2.53
N ARG A 26 39.00 30.43 -2.24
CA ARG A 26 37.97 29.41 -2.10
C ARG A 26 36.93 29.93 -1.08
N ASN A 27 35.89 30.58 -1.59
CA ASN A 27 34.65 30.76 -0.87
C ASN A 27 34.16 29.36 -0.49
N ASP A 28 34.32 29.03 0.79
CA ASP A 28 33.53 28.06 1.54
C ASP A 28 32.04 28.37 1.29
N PHE A 29 31.48 27.86 0.20
CA PHE A 29 30.05 27.91 -0.10
C PHE A 29 29.37 26.89 0.82
N ARG A 30 29.41 27.14 2.14
CA ARG A 30 28.68 26.35 3.12
C ARG A 30 27.20 26.63 2.94
N PRO A 31 26.37 25.65 2.53
CA PRO A 31 24.94 25.82 2.43
C PRO A 31 24.38 26.32 3.76
N SER A 32 23.62 27.41 3.71
CA SER A 32 22.91 27.93 4.88
C SER A 32 21.63 27.14 5.17
N ALA A 33 21.17 26.31 4.22
CA ALA A 33 20.04 25.40 4.30
C ALA A 33 20.47 23.94 4.02
N PRO A 34 19.70 22.94 4.50
CA PRO A 34 19.94 21.53 4.18
C PRO A 34 19.99 21.26 2.68
N ARG A 35 20.80 20.28 2.26
CA ARG A 35 20.83 19.79 0.88
C ARG A 35 20.04 18.50 0.79
N LEU A 36 18.86 18.59 0.19
CA LEU A 36 17.97 17.46 -0.03
C LEU A 36 18.14 16.88 -1.43
N THR A 37 17.73 15.63 -1.58
CA THR A 37 17.58 14.92 -2.85
C THR A 37 16.29 14.14 -2.78
N TRP A 38 15.61 14.01 -3.92
CA TRP A 38 14.34 13.32 -4.00
C TRP A 38 14.37 12.22 -5.04
N LYS A 39 13.96 11.02 -4.63
CA LYS A 39 13.91 9.83 -5.47
C LYS A 39 12.47 9.36 -5.60
N LEU A 40 12.09 9.02 -6.83
CA LEU A 40 10.81 8.42 -7.18
C LEU A 40 11.05 7.06 -7.81
N GLU A 41 10.33 6.04 -7.35
CA GLU A 41 10.41 4.67 -7.86
C GLU A 41 9.02 4.11 -8.08
N ALA A 42 8.81 3.42 -9.21
CA ALA A 42 7.57 2.72 -9.52
C ALA A 42 7.82 1.69 -10.63
N SER A 43 6.82 0.87 -10.90
CA SER A 43 6.81 -0.04 -12.05
C SER A 43 7.01 0.71 -13.38
N GLN A 44 7.83 0.20 -14.29
CA GLN A 44 7.92 0.77 -15.64
C GLN A 44 6.66 0.53 -16.49
N ARG A 45 5.74 -0.31 -16.02
CA ARG A 45 4.44 -0.57 -16.63
C ARG A 45 3.34 0.10 -15.80
N LEU A 46 2.61 1.02 -16.41
CA LEU A 46 1.44 1.67 -15.84
C LEU A 46 0.17 1.14 -16.49
N SER A 47 -0.72 0.53 -15.72
CA SER A 47 -2.05 0.18 -16.19
C SER A 47 -2.94 1.42 -16.27
N LEU A 48 -3.74 1.56 -17.32
CA LEU A 48 -4.72 2.65 -17.40
C LEU A 48 -5.91 2.47 -16.45
N THR A 49 -6.12 1.29 -15.89
CA THR A 49 -7.34 0.93 -15.14
C THR A 49 -7.07 0.37 -13.75
N THR A 50 -5.81 0.33 -13.30
CA THR A 50 -5.43 -0.02 -11.92
C THR A 50 -4.61 1.11 -11.29
N PRO A 51 -4.47 1.15 -9.95
CA PRO A 51 -3.64 2.14 -9.28
C PRO A 51 -2.18 1.97 -9.71
N TYR A 52 -1.47 3.09 -9.72
CA TYR A 52 -0.06 3.15 -10.11
C TYR A 52 0.73 3.76 -8.95
N PRO A 53 1.28 2.89 -8.09
CA PRO A 53 1.98 3.34 -6.92
C PRO A 53 3.37 3.87 -7.24
N ILE A 54 3.68 4.99 -6.61
CA ILE A 54 4.94 5.70 -6.68
C ILE A 54 5.50 5.74 -5.25
N MET A 55 6.71 5.24 -5.11
CA MET A 55 7.50 5.29 -3.88
C MET A 55 8.36 6.55 -3.89
N SER A 56 8.21 7.36 -2.85
CA SER A 56 8.93 8.61 -2.66
C SER A 56 9.89 8.50 -1.50
N THR A 57 11.16 8.84 -1.74
CA THR A 57 12.20 8.89 -0.70
C THR A 57 12.95 10.20 -0.77
N ILE A 58 13.04 10.91 0.35
CA ILE A 58 13.80 12.15 0.48
C ILE A 58 15.04 11.87 1.29
N HIS A 59 16.21 12.21 0.76
CA HIS A 59 17.50 12.02 1.41
C HIS A 59 18.20 13.36 1.63
N ARG A 60 18.82 13.52 2.80
CA ARG A 60 19.62 14.68 3.15
C ARG A 60 21.11 14.35 3.06
N ALA A 61 21.88 15.18 2.34
CA ALA A 61 23.31 14.98 2.21
C ALA A 61 24.05 15.04 3.57
N ALA A 62 25.07 14.20 3.75
CA ALA A 62 25.82 14.09 4.99
C ALA A 62 26.75 15.28 5.28
N ASP A 63 27.15 16.02 4.24
CA ASP A 63 28.18 17.07 4.29
C ASP A 63 27.61 18.50 4.16
N ASP A 64 26.30 18.68 4.39
CA ASP A 64 25.61 19.89 3.98
C ASP A 64 25.73 21.10 4.91
N ASP A 65 25.77 20.91 6.24
CA ASP A 65 25.75 22.02 7.20
C ASP A 65 27.03 22.15 8.05
N GLY A 66 27.89 21.12 8.03
CA GLY A 66 29.12 21.02 8.80
C GLY A 66 28.96 21.10 10.32
N LYS A 67 27.73 21.12 10.83
CA LYS A 67 27.39 21.27 12.25
C LYS A 67 26.59 20.08 12.79
N GLY A 68 26.19 19.16 11.93
CA GLY A 68 25.47 17.96 12.32
C GLY A 68 24.04 18.21 12.78
N ARG A 69 23.47 19.39 12.50
CA ARG A 69 22.12 19.72 13.01
C ARG A 69 21.08 18.95 12.23
N ARG A 70 20.03 18.48 12.91
CA ARG A 70 18.81 17.95 12.27
C ARG A 70 18.01 19.09 11.64
N CYS A 71 17.14 18.77 10.69
CA CYS A 71 16.19 19.71 10.14
C CYS A 71 14.80 19.09 10.07
N ILE A 72 13.78 19.92 10.23
CA ILE A 72 12.39 19.58 9.97
C ILE A 72 11.88 20.32 8.75
N PHE A 73 11.03 19.68 7.97
CA PHE A 73 10.37 20.31 6.82
C PHE A 73 9.06 19.63 6.48
N HIS A 74 8.09 20.41 6.00
CA HIS A 74 6.82 19.88 5.53
C HIS A 74 6.85 19.71 4.00
N TRP A 75 6.52 18.51 3.52
CA TRP A 75 6.52 18.19 2.09
C TRP A 75 5.46 17.14 1.77
N SER A 76 4.55 17.45 0.84
CA SER A 76 3.52 16.54 0.36
C SER A 76 3.58 16.46 -1.16
N MET A 77 3.52 15.25 -1.73
CA MET A 77 3.44 15.14 -3.19
C MET A 77 2.16 15.75 -3.75
N TYR A 78 1.02 15.63 -3.06
CA TYR A 78 -0.24 16.17 -3.57
C TYR A 78 -0.27 17.70 -3.58
N THR A 79 0.25 18.35 -2.54
CA THR A 79 0.19 19.82 -2.40
C THR A 79 1.46 20.54 -2.87
N ASN A 80 2.58 19.84 -3.05
CA ASN A 80 3.82 20.45 -3.54
C ASN A 80 4.24 19.96 -4.93
N ALA A 81 4.15 18.65 -5.18
CA ALA A 81 4.65 18.07 -6.43
C ALA A 81 3.58 17.92 -7.52
N PHE A 82 2.33 17.64 -7.20
CA PHE A 82 1.27 17.48 -8.18
C PHE A 82 0.44 18.74 -8.30
N THR A 83 1.09 19.90 -8.39
CA THR A 83 0.45 21.19 -8.62
C THR A 83 0.66 21.65 -10.06
N GLU A 84 0.03 22.76 -10.47
CA GLU A 84 0.25 23.37 -11.80
C GLU A 84 1.75 23.62 -12.10
N ASN A 85 2.53 23.92 -11.06
CA ASN A 85 3.95 24.26 -11.17
C ASN A 85 4.89 23.13 -10.71
N GLY A 86 4.36 21.96 -10.39
CA GLY A 86 5.13 20.83 -9.88
C GLY A 86 5.63 19.89 -10.99
N CYS A 87 5.38 18.59 -10.83
CA CYS A 87 5.73 17.52 -11.73
C CYS A 87 5.11 17.71 -13.11
N ILE A 88 5.98 17.64 -14.11
CA ILE A 88 5.66 17.76 -15.52
C ILE A 88 5.55 16.36 -16.11
N LEU A 89 4.46 16.09 -16.81
CA LEU A 89 4.35 14.88 -17.62
C LEU A 89 4.92 15.14 -19.02
N VAL A 90 5.81 14.26 -19.47
CA VAL A 90 6.47 14.35 -20.76
C VAL A 90 6.25 13.04 -21.52
N ARG A 91 5.75 13.12 -22.75
CA ARG A 91 5.59 11.98 -23.65
C ARG A 91 6.84 11.80 -24.50
N HIS A 92 7.26 10.55 -24.67
CA HIS A 92 8.36 10.13 -25.55
C HIS A 92 7.79 9.93 -26.96
N LYS A 93 8.49 10.46 -27.97
CA LYS A 93 8.14 10.27 -29.39
C LYS A 93 9.11 9.29 -30.04
N ASP A 94 8.64 8.60 -31.08
CA ASP A 94 9.43 7.60 -31.83
C ASP A 94 10.73 8.17 -32.43
N ASN A 95 10.76 9.48 -32.68
CA ASN A 95 11.93 10.19 -33.17
C ASN A 95 12.95 10.56 -32.06
N GLY A 96 12.78 10.05 -30.84
CA GLY A 96 13.64 10.34 -29.69
C GLY A 96 13.43 11.70 -29.05
N THR A 97 12.40 12.46 -29.47
CA THR A 97 12.07 13.76 -28.86
C THR A 97 11.03 13.63 -27.75
N PHE A 98 10.94 14.69 -26.96
CA PHE A 98 10.07 14.76 -25.79
C PHE A 98 9.01 15.85 -25.99
N GLU A 99 7.77 15.56 -25.61
CA GLU A 99 6.67 16.51 -25.66
C GLU A 99 6.04 16.68 -24.29
N LYS A 100 5.98 17.92 -23.80
CA LYS A 100 5.23 18.23 -22.57
C LYS A 100 3.74 17.98 -22.80
N VAL A 101 3.14 17.14 -21.96
CA VAL A 101 1.70 16.86 -21.97
C VAL A 101 1.02 17.83 -21.02
N LEU A 102 -0.03 18.49 -21.50
CA LEU A 102 -0.83 19.38 -20.66
C LEU A 102 -1.75 18.54 -19.77
N VAL A 103 -1.46 18.54 -18.47
CA VAL A 103 -2.34 17.96 -17.45
C VAL A 103 -3.24 19.07 -16.92
N ASP A 104 -4.56 18.84 -16.96
CA ASP A 104 -5.52 19.81 -16.45
C ASP A 104 -5.49 19.84 -14.91
N ASN A 105 -4.97 20.94 -14.36
CA ASN A 105 -4.93 21.21 -12.92
C ASN A 105 -6.01 22.21 -12.47
N LYS A 106 -6.85 22.75 -13.37
CA LYS A 106 -7.71 23.92 -13.10
C LYS A 106 -9.19 23.70 -13.42
N SER A 107 -9.51 22.96 -14.47
CA SER A 107 -10.89 22.78 -14.97
C SER A 107 -11.50 21.41 -14.68
N GLY A 108 -10.74 20.50 -14.06
CA GLY A 108 -11.15 19.11 -13.89
C GLY A 108 -12.23 18.89 -12.82
N LEU A 109 -13.14 17.95 -13.11
CA LEU A 109 -14.10 17.34 -12.17
C LEU A 109 -13.47 16.71 -10.91
N VAL A 110 -12.13 16.64 -10.84
CA VAL A 110 -11.36 16.03 -9.76
C VAL A 110 -10.30 17.03 -9.33
N ALA A 111 -10.73 18.01 -8.53
CA ALA A 111 -9.81 18.84 -7.78
C ALA A 111 -9.07 17.94 -6.79
N LEU A 112 -7.73 18.01 -6.75
CA LEU A 112 -7.10 17.62 -5.49
C LEU A 112 -7.56 18.60 -4.44
N SER A 113 -7.69 18.12 -3.21
CA SER A 113 -7.69 19.01 -2.06
C SER A 113 -6.33 19.72 -2.04
N GLU A 114 -6.21 20.81 -2.78
CA GLU A 114 -5.16 21.81 -2.63
C GLU A 114 -5.45 22.59 -1.34
N GLN A 115 -5.61 21.87 -0.23
CA GLN A 115 -5.47 22.46 1.09
C GLN A 115 -4.00 22.87 1.21
N THR A 116 -3.72 24.01 0.60
CA THR A 116 -2.45 24.69 0.74
C THR A 116 -2.43 25.09 2.20
N ILE A 117 -1.67 24.35 2.99
CA ILE A 117 -1.51 24.68 4.40
C ILE A 117 -0.68 25.96 4.41
N ASP A 118 -1.27 27.07 4.87
CA ASP A 118 -0.56 28.36 4.96
C ASP A 118 0.37 28.39 6.18
N SER A 119 0.02 27.63 7.21
CA SER A 119 0.86 27.48 8.39
C SER A 119 0.64 26.14 9.10
N LEU A 120 1.72 25.59 9.64
CA LEU A 120 1.75 24.38 10.44
C LEU A 120 2.28 24.72 11.84
N ILE A 121 1.60 24.32 12.89
CA ILE A 121 2.13 24.36 14.27
C ILE A 121 2.72 22.99 14.57
N VAL A 122 4.00 22.94 14.95
CA VAL A 122 4.68 21.70 15.33
C VAL A 122 4.13 21.22 16.68
N SER A 123 3.54 20.04 16.72
CA SER A 123 2.84 19.52 17.91
C SER A 123 3.69 18.60 18.79
N GLY A 124 4.86 18.17 18.32
CA GLY A 124 5.70 17.18 19.01
C GLY A 124 5.25 15.73 18.84
N GLN A 125 4.11 15.50 18.17
CA GLN A 125 3.58 14.19 17.82
C GLN A 125 3.69 13.95 16.31
N HIS A 126 3.34 12.74 15.84
CA HIS A 126 3.29 12.45 14.42
C HIS A 126 2.33 13.41 13.70
N GLN A 127 2.85 14.13 12.69
CA GLN A 127 2.08 15.00 11.81
C GLN A 127 2.35 14.56 10.38
N ALA A 128 1.28 14.33 9.61
CA ALA A 128 1.40 13.93 8.21
C ALA A 128 2.25 14.94 7.42
N ASP A 129 3.05 14.44 6.48
CA ASP A 129 3.92 15.22 5.59
C ASP A 129 4.99 16.08 6.30
N LEU A 130 5.15 15.99 7.63
CA LEU A 130 6.23 16.63 8.38
C LEU A 130 7.38 15.64 8.59
N PHE A 131 8.53 15.95 8.02
CA PHE A 131 9.73 15.11 8.10
C PHE A 131 10.79 15.72 9.00
N GLU A 132 11.56 14.86 9.65
CA GLU A 132 12.76 15.20 10.41
C GLU A 132 13.94 14.38 9.89
N LEU A 133 15.02 15.04 9.46
CA LEU A 133 16.22 14.37 8.94
C LEU A 133 17.52 14.93 9.54
N GLY A 134 18.35 14.03 10.02
CA GLY A 134 19.77 14.26 10.28
C GLY A 134 20.62 14.24 8.99
N PRO A 135 21.89 14.66 9.06
CA PRO A 135 22.81 14.54 7.93
C PRO A 135 23.01 13.06 7.53
N GLY A 136 22.85 12.76 6.23
CA GLY A 136 22.98 11.40 5.69
C GLY A 136 21.76 10.52 5.91
N GLU A 137 20.72 11.01 6.60
CA GLU A 137 19.47 10.28 6.78
C GLU A 137 18.54 10.43 5.58
N GLN A 138 17.60 9.50 5.48
CA GLN A 138 16.53 9.51 4.50
C GLN A 138 15.19 9.21 5.17
N THR A 139 14.10 9.63 4.54
CA THR A 139 12.76 9.24 4.96
C THR A 139 12.53 7.75 4.68
N SER A 140 11.64 7.11 5.44
CA SER A 140 11.04 5.85 4.98
C SER A 140 10.35 6.08 3.63
N PRO A 141 10.37 5.10 2.71
CA PRO A 141 9.64 5.20 1.45
C PRO A 141 8.16 5.47 1.71
N THR A 142 7.65 6.57 1.17
CA THR A 142 6.22 6.90 1.25
C THR A 142 5.54 6.51 -0.05
N ARG A 143 4.50 5.68 0.04
CA ARG A 143 3.67 5.27 -1.08
C ARG A 143 2.60 6.33 -1.39
N LEU A 144 2.39 6.58 -2.67
CA LEU A 144 1.25 7.34 -3.19
C LEU A 144 0.85 6.82 -4.56
N ASP A 145 -0.38 7.09 -4.98
CA ASP A 145 -0.82 6.75 -6.33
C ASP A 145 -0.74 7.96 -7.26
N LEU A 146 -0.46 7.71 -8.54
CA LEU A 146 -0.55 8.75 -9.55
C LEU A 146 -1.98 9.32 -9.58
N PRO A 147 -2.19 10.64 -9.59
CA PRO A 147 -3.53 11.21 -9.59
C PRO A 147 -4.28 10.95 -10.91
N GLU A 148 -5.60 10.76 -10.83
CA GLU A 148 -6.49 10.50 -11.97
C GLU A 148 -6.27 11.44 -13.16
N ARG A 149 -6.07 12.74 -12.92
CA ARG A 149 -5.86 13.72 -14.01
C ARG A 149 -4.67 13.40 -14.91
N TYR A 150 -3.66 12.69 -14.40
CA TYR A 150 -2.56 12.20 -15.23
C TYR A 150 -3.04 11.05 -16.11
N TYR A 151 -3.82 10.09 -15.58
CA TYR A 151 -4.37 8.98 -16.38
C TYR A 151 -5.19 9.46 -17.58
N ARG A 152 -5.98 10.53 -17.40
CA ARG A 152 -6.85 11.08 -18.45
C ARG A 152 -6.12 11.52 -19.72
N VAL A 153 -4.82 11.79 -19.64
CA VAL A 153 -4.00 12.21 -20.78
C VAL A 153 -3.11 11.10 -21.32
N LEU A 154 -3.06 9.95 -20.66
CA LEU A 154 -2.26 8.80 -21.08
C LEU A 154 -2.97 8.03 -22.19
N LYS A 155 -2.17 7.41 -23.07
CA LYS A 155 -2.63 6.53 -24.13
C LYS A 155 -1.90 5.21 -24.07
N ALA A 156 -2.64 4.12 -24.27
CA ALA A 156 -2.08 2.78 -24.29
C ALA A 156 -0.99 2.66 -25.38
N GLY A 157 0.14 2.05 -25.03
CA GLY A 157 1.31 1.88 -25.88
C GLY A 157 2.28 3.06 -25.88
N GLU A 158 1.91 4.23 -25.36
CA GLU A 158 2.81 5.39 -25.30
C GLU A 158 3.68 5.36 -24.02
N THR A 159 4.91 5.87 -24.14
CA THR A 159 5.87 5.98 -23.03
C THR A 159 5.95 7.42 -22.54
N TYR A 160 5.99 7.59 -21.22
CA TYR A 160 5.99 8.88 -20.55
C TYR A 160 7.09 8.96 -19.49
N SER A 161 7.45 10.17 -19.12
CA SER A 161 8.23 10.47 -17.92
C SER A 161 7.54 11.54 -17.10
N LEU A 162 7.40 11.26 -15.81
CA LEU A 162 7.05 12.24 -14.80
C LEU A 162 8.36 12.87 -14.30
N VAL A 163 8.50 14.18 -14.51
CA VAL A 163 9.74 14.92 -14.23
C VAL A 163 9.45 15.99 -13.19
N PHE A 164 10.20 15.98 -12.09
CA PHE A 164 10.15 17.07 -11.12
C PHE A 164 11.18 18.16 -11.44
N PRO A 165 10.75 19.41 -11.70
CA PRO A 165 11.66 20.49 -12.08
C PRO A 165 12.42 21.11 -10.88
N GLY A 166 12.01 20.80 -9.65
CA GLY A 166 12.52 21.43 -8.43
C GLY A 166 11.53 22.45 -7.87
N ALA A 167 11.48 22.57 -6.54
CA ALA A 167 10.63 23.54 -5.85
C ALA A 167 11.26 24.01 -4.54
N GLU A 168 10.90 25.22 -4.12
CA GLU A 168 11.24 25.71 -2.78
C GLU A 168 10.35 25.04 -1.73
N ILE A 169 10.96 24.59 -0.64
CA ILE A 169 10.26 24.10 0.53
C ILE A 169 10.03 25.29 1.46
N GLY A 170 8.81 25.82 1.44
CA GLY A 170 8.46 27.05 2.16
C GLY A 170 8.39 26.87 3.68
N MET A 171 8.15 25.66 4.15
CA MET A 171 8.00 25.31 5.57
C MET A 171 9.13 24.40 6.01
N TRP A 172 10.14 24.98 6.66
CA TRP A 172 11.23 24.22 7.24
C TRP A 172 11.87 24.94 8.43
N ALA A 173 12.59 24.22 9.29
CA ALA A 173 13.38 24.78 10.39
C ALA A 173 14.58 23.88 10.72
N TRP A 174 15.57 24.44 11.41
CA TRP A 174 16.66 23.67 12.01
C TRP A 174 16.21 23.09 13.36
N GLY A 175 16.79 21.95 13.75
CA GLY A 175 16.44 21.21 14.96
C GLY A 175 15.58 19.98 14.67
N SER A 176 15.26 19.24 15.73
CA SER A 176 14.29 18.15 15.72
C SER A 176 12.85 18.69 15.86
N ILE A 177 11.86 17.82 15.67
CA ILE A 177 10.45 18.09 15.96
C ILE A 177 10.31 18.50 17.44
N GLN A 178 11.03 17.83 18.35
CA GLN A 178 10.99 18.12 19.78
C GLN A 178 11.56 19.51 20.10
N ASP A 179 12.63 19.94 19.43
CA ASP A 179 13.21 21.28 19.61
C ASP A 179 12.26 22.39 19.13
N ASN A 180 11.33 22.07 18.24
CA ASN A 180 10.47 23.02 17.55
C ASN A 180 9.00 22.95 17.99
N VAL A 181 8.64 22.25 19.06
CA VAL A 181 7.25 22.19 19.55
C VAL A 181 6.70 23.60 19.81
N GLY A 182 5.51 23.87 19.28
CA GLY A 182 4.85 25.17 19.33
C GLY A 182 5.32 26.17 18.27
N LEU A 183 6.34 25.83 17.46
CA LEU A 183 6.76 26.65 16.34
C LEU A 183 5.66 26.67 15.27
N GLN A 184 5.20 27.86 14.90
CA GLN A 184 4.35 28.06 13.74
C GLN A 184 5.22 28.27 12.48
N MET A 185 5.34 27.24 11.67
CA MET A 185 5.95 27.31 10.34
C MET A 185 4.95 27.92 9.37
N LYS A 186 5.37 28.85 8.51
CA LYS A 186 4.50 29.50 7.51
C LYS A 186 5.03 29.25 6.12
N ALA A 187 4.14 28.95 5.17
CA ALA A 187 4.51 28.84 3.77
C ALA A 187 5.13 30.17 3.31
N GLY A 188 6.30 30.12 2.67
CA GLY A 188 6.76 31.24 1.86
C GLY A 188 5.79 31.44 0.70
N THR A 189 5.29 32.65 0.50
CA THR A 189 4.34 32.98 -0.58
C THR A 189 4.92 32.56 -1.93
N LEU A 190 4.44 31.45 -2.50
CA LEU A 190 4.63 31.11 -3.90
C LEU A 190 3.78 32.11 -4.71
N LEU A 191 4.42 33.03 -5.43
CA LEU A 191 3.74 33.82 -6.45
C LEU A 191 4.02 33.24 -7.84
N PRO A 192 3.00 33.19 -8.72
CA PRO A 192 3.17 32.79 -10.11
C PRO A 192 4.07 33.82 -10.79
N SER A 193 5.01 33.36 -11.63
CA SER A 193 5.91 34.19 -12.47
C SER A 193 7.21 34.76 -11.87
N GLY A 194 8.04 33.95 -11.19
CA GLY A 194 9.51 34.16 -11.15
C GLY A 194 10.05 35.51 -10.61
N LEU A 195 9.22 36.36 -10.02
CA LEU A 195 9.59 37.66 -9.47
C LEU A 195 9.18 37.72 -8.00
N ARG A 196 10.18 38.01 -7.15
CA ARG A 196 10.10 37.93 -5.69
C ARG A 196 9.28 39.07 -5.11
N SER A 197 8.35 38.77 -4.21
CA SER A 197 7.96 39.70 -3.15
C SER A 197 7.81 38.96 -1.82
N ARG A 198 8.93 38.63 -1.17
CA ARG A 198 9.00 38.80 0.28
C ARG A 198 9.44 40.24 0.55
N PRO A 199 8.92 40.92 1.59
CA PRO A 199 9.45 42.21 2.01
C PRO A 199 10.95 42.07 2.20
N ARG A 200 11.69 43.00 1.61
CA ARG A 200 13.15 43.10 1.55
C ARG A 200 13.76 42.73 2.92
N ALA A 201 14.15 41.47 3.09
CA ALA A 201 14.92 41.07 4.26
C ALA A 201 16.19 41.92 4.24
N LYS A 202 16.45 42.65 5.34
CA LYS A 202 17.71 43.36 5.53
C LYS A 202 18.84 42.35 5.27
N LYS A 203 19.86 42.76 4.51
CA LYS A 203 21.05 41.94 4.22
C LYS A 203 21.50 41.22 5.51
N GLY A 204 21.41 39.90 5.53
CA GLY A 204 21.88 39.05 6.64
C GLY A 204 20.85 38.49 7.62
N GLN A 205 19.53 38.70 7.43
CA GLN A 205 18.49 38.22 8.38
C GLN A 205 17.32 37.46 7.73
N GLY A 206 17.53 36.83 6.57
CA GLY A 206 16.52 35.93 5.97
C GLY A 206 16.85 34.48 6.29
N GLN A 207 15.85 33.69 6.72
CA GLN A 207 15.97 32.23 6.73
C GLN A 207 16.35 31.78 5.30
N PRO A 208 17.37 30.92 5.15
CA PRO A 208 17.83 30.51 3.83
C PRO A 208 16.77 29.68 3.09
N GLN A 209 16.87 29.63 1.77
CA GLN A 209 15.90 28.88 0.97
C GLN A 209 16.26 27.40 1.01
N LEU A 210 15.35 26.58 1.52
CA LEU A 210 15.44 25.14 1.35
C LEU A 210 14.83 24.77 0.01
N ILE A 211 15.59 24.07 -0.82
CA ILE A 211 15.18 23.69 -2.16
C ILE A 211 15.11 22.17 -2.23
N MET A 212 13.98 21.65 -2.70
CA MET A 212 13.92 20.31 -3.25
C MET A 212 14.45 20.38 -4.69
N PRO A 213 15.64 19.83 -4.99
CA PRO A 213 16.19 19.96 -6.33
C PRO A 213 15.35 19.19 -7.36
N GLY A 214 15.35 19.70 -8.59
CA GLY A 214 14.83 18.95 -9.72
C GLY A 214 15.70 17.74 -10.05
N GLY A 215 15.15 16.83 -10.86
CA GLY A 215 15.86 15.64 -11.34
C GLY A 215 15.24 14.31 -10.91
N ALA A 216 14.27 14.33 -9.99
CA ALA A 216 13.43 13.15 -9.77
C ALA A 216 12.65 12.85 -11.05
N LEU A 217 12.84 11.64 -11.57
CA LEU A 217 12.30 11.20 -12.86
C LEU A 217 11.76 9.79 -12.71
N LEU A 218 10.55 9.59 -13.21
CA LEU A 218 9.92 8.28 -13.30
C LEU A 218 9.48 8.04 -14.73
N ALA A 219 10.02 7.00 -15.39
CA ALA A 219 9.65 6.63 -16.74
C ALA A 219 8.75 5.38 -16.73
N PHE A 220 7.67 5.41 -17.50
CA PHE A 220 6.72 4.31 -17.60
C PHE A 220 6.01 4.27 -18.95
N THR A 221 5.57 3.08 -19.35
CA THR A 221 4.72 2.86 -20.52
C THR A 221 3.29 2.60 -20.04
N ALA A 222 2.35 3.39 -20.56
CA ALA A 222 0.94 3.22 -20.28
C ALA A 222 0.37 2.06 -21.11
N VAL A 223 -0.40 1.18 -20.49
CA VAL A 223 -0.95 0.01 -21.15
C VAL A 223 -2.42 -0.21 -20.81
N ALA A 224 -3.17 -0.67 -21.80
CA ALA A 224 -4.48 -1.24 -21.57
C ALA A 224 -4.31 -2.68 -21.09
N GLU A 225 -5.15 -3.11 -20.15
CA GLU A 225 -5.16 -4.49 -19.69
C GLU A 225 -5.76 -5.40 -20.77
N GLU A 226 -5.18 -6.58 -20.97
CA GLU A 226 -5.61 -7.52 -22.01
C GLU A 226 -7.05 -8.00 -21.79
N VAL A 227 -7.40 -8.30 -20.54
CA VAL A 227 -8.74 -8.71 -20.14
C VAL A 227 -9.39 -7.55 -19.41
N ALA A 228 -10.39 -6.92 -20.01
CA ALA A 228 -11.19 -5.89 -19.35
C ALA A 228 -11.99 -6.47 -18.18
N TRP A 229 -12.05 -5.75 -17.06
CA TRP A 229 -12.94 -6.12 -15.96
C TRP A 229 -14.39 -5.83 -16.38
N PRO A 230 -15.31 -6.83 -16.39
CA PRO A 230 -16.64 -6.67 -16.98
C PRO A 230 -17.49 -5.55 -16.37
N GLU A 231 -17.30 -5.26 -15.09
CA GLU A 231 -18.08 -4.26 -14.35
C GLU A 231 -17.47 -2.86 -14.37
N ARG A 232 -16.33 -2.68 -15.06
CA ARG A 232 -15.52 -1.47 -14.99
C ARG A 232 -16.33 -0.19 -15.22
N ALA A 233 -17.05 -0.10 -16.32
CA ALA A 233 -17.79 1.10 -16.69
C ALA A 233 -18.92 1.43 -15.70
N ALA A 234 -19.62 0.40 -15.20
CA ALA A 234 -20.71 0.58 -14.24
C ALA A 234 -20.19 1.04 -12.87
N ARG A 235 -19.10 0.43 -12.40
CA ARG A 235 -18.47 0.76 -11.11
C ARG A 235 -17.83 2.13 -11.13
N GLU A 236 -17.08 2.48 -12.18
CA GLU A 236 -16.51 3.83 -12.31
C GLU A 236 -17.58 4.93 -12.29
N ALA A 237 -18.72 4.71 -12.94
CA ALA A 237 -19.85 5.66 -12.88
C ALA A 237 -20.47 5.78 -11.48
N GLN A 238 -20.37 4.74 -10.65
CA GLN A 238 -20.96 4.68 -9.31
C GLN A 238 -20.02 5.20 -8.21
N VAL A 239 -18.76 4.77 -8.21
CA VAL A 239 -17.78 5.02 -7.13
C VAL A 239 -16.64 5.96 -7.54
N GLY A 240 -16.56 6.32 -8.82
CA GLY A 240 -15.50 7.16 -9.37
C GLY A 240 -14.26 6.36 -9.77
N PHE A 241 -13.36 7.02 -10.49
CA PHE A 241 -12.18 6.42 -11.12
C PHE A 241 -11.22 5.76 -10.12
N VAL A 242 -10.87 6.46 -9.05
CA VAL A 242 -9.88 5.97 -8.07
C VAL A 242 -10.36 4.69 -7.39
N ALA A 243 -11.60 4.68 -6.89
CA ALA A 243 -12.17 3.50 -6.25
C ALA A 243 -12.34 2.34 -7.25
N ALA A 244 -12.81 2.61 -8.47
CA ALA A 244 -12.92 1.59 -9.50
C ALA A 244 -11.57 0.98 -9.89
N ASN A 245 -10.48 1.76 -9.89
CA ASN A 245 -9.13 1.23 -10.11
C ASN A 245 -8.74 0.24 -9.01
N THR A 246 -8.96 0.59 -7.75
CA THR A 246 -8.69 -0.30 -6.61
C THR A 246 -9.48 -1.60 -6.69
N GLU A 247 -10.78 -1.51 -7.01
CA GLU A 247 -11.64 -2.70 -7.20
C GLU A 247 -11.15 -3.58 -8.36
N GLU A 248 -10.75 -2.98 -9.49
CA GLU A 248 -10.19 -3.73 -10.61
C GLU A 248 -8.88 -4.44 -10.23
N GLN A 249 -7.98 -3.78 -9.50
CA GLN A 249 -6.74 -4.38 -9.02
C GLN A 249 -7.02 -5.61 -8.15
N ARG A 250 -8.00 -5.52 -7.24
CA ARG A 250 -8.45 -6.63 -6.40
C ARG A 250 -9.00 -7.78 -7.24
N TRP A 251 -9.87 -7.48 -8.21
CA TRP A 251 -10.39 -8.49 -9.13
C TRP A 251 -9.28 -9.21 -9.89
N ARG A 252 -8.26 -8.49 -10.37
CA ARG A 252 -7.09 -9.09 -11.04
C ARG A 252 -6.27 -9.98 -10.13
N MET A 253 -6.03 -9.54 -8.89
CA MET A 253 -5.34 -10.36 -7.88
C MET A 253 -6.09 -11.68 -7.64
N ARG A 254 -7.43 -11.64 -7.52
CA ARG A 254 -8.26 -12.85 -7.38
C ARG A 254 -8.15 -13.77 -8.59
N GLN A 255 -8.16 -13.23 -9.81
CA GLN A 255 -7.98 -14.03 -11.03
C GLN A 255 -6.60 -14.69 -11.08
N GLN A 256 -5.54 -13.96 -10.73
CA GLN A 256 -4.19 -14.51 -10.66
C GLN A 256 -4.07 -15.59 -9.59
N ALA A 257 -4.66 -15.39 -8.41
CA ALA A 257 -4.71 -16.39 -7.35
C ALA A 257 -5.47 -17.64 -7.80
N ALA A 258 -6.62 -17.49 -8.47
CA ALA A 258 -7.39 -18.60 -9.03
C ALA A 258 -6.62 -19.34 -10.13
N ALA A 259 -5.91 -18.61 -10.99
CA ALA A 259 -5.07 -19.20 -12.03
C ALA A 259 -3.87 -19.94 -11.44
N ARG A 260 -3.19 -19.38 -10.43
CA ARG A 260 -2.12 -20.05 -9.68
C ARG A 260 -2.63 -21.32 -9.02
N ARG A 261 -3.76 -21.25 -8.32
CA ARG A 261 -4.45 -22.44 -7.78
C ARG A 261 -4.72 -23.48 -8.85
N LYS A 262 -5.21 -23.08 -10.03
CA LYS A 262 -5.48 -24.02 -11.13
C LYS A 262 -4.19 -24.61 -11.72
N ALA A 263 -3.10 -23.85 -11.75
CA ALA A 263 -1.80 -24.30 -12.23
C ALA A 263 -1.10 -25.22 -11.22
N GLU A 264 -1.26 -24.97 -9.92
CA GLU A 264 -0.78 -25.79 -8.81
C GLU A 264 -1.70 -27.00 -8.56
N SER A 265 -2.97 -26.92 -8.97
CA SER A 265 -3.95 -28.00 -8.92
C SER A 265 -3.85 -28.85 -10.18
N THR A 266 -2.89 -29.75 -10.21
CA THR A 266 -3.02 -30.99 -11.00
C THR A 266 -4.21 -31.78 -10.45
N ALA A 267 -5.38 -31.61 -11.07
CA ALA A 267 -6.66 -32.25 -10.77
C ALA A 267 -7.21 -31.98 -9.34
N PRO A 268 -8.55 -32.04 -9.14
CA PRO A 268 -9.10 -32.01 -7.79
C PRO A 268 -8.60 -33.24 -7.03
N LEU A 269 -7.71 -33.01 -6.05
CA LEU A 269 -7.25 -34.00 -5.12
C LEU A 269 -8.47 -34.68 -4.48
N ALA A 270 -8.52 -36.01 -4.56
CA ALA A 270 -9.56 -36.77 -3.92
C ALA A 270 -9.56 -36.46 -2.42
N PRO A 271 -10.68 -36.59 -1.69
CA PRO A 271 -10.70 -36.35 -0.23
C PRO A 271 -9.60 -37.11 0.53
N SER A 272 -9.16 -38.27 0.02
CA SER A 272 -8.02 -39.05 0.53
C SER A 272 -6.64 -38.40 0.29
N ASP A 273 -6.50 -37.54 -0.72
CA ASP A 273 -5.25 -36.85 -1.05
C ASP A 273 -5.17 -35.45 -0.38
N ARG A 274 -6.24 -34.99 0.27
CA ARG A 274 -6.26 -33.74 1.07
C ARG A 274 -5.61 -33.93 2.44
N ILE A 275 -5.47 -35.17 2.87
CA ILE A 275 -4.77 -35.56 4.08
C ILE A 275 -3.35 -35.88 3.67
N SER A 276 -2.45 -34.90 3.76
CA SER A 276 -1.03 -35.16 3.58
C SER A 276 -0.57 -36.12 4.69
N PRO A 277 -0.04 -37.32 4.41
CA PRO A 277 0.44 -38.21 5.45
C PRO A 277 1.49 -37.49 6.30
N GLY A 278 1.28 -37.41 7.62
CA GLY A 278 2.18 -36.65 8.51
C GLY A 278 1.73 -35.23 8.84
N ALA A 279 0.67 -34.69 8.21
CA ALA A 279 0.13 -33.38 8.53
C ALA A 279 -0.94 -33.45 9.64
N PRO A 280 -1.01 -32.43 10.52
CA PRO A 280 -2.14 -32.21 11.42
C PRO A 280 -3.46 -32.10 10.67
N ILE A 281 -4.54 -32.64 11.26
CA ILE A 281 -5.89 -32.59 10.70
C ILE A 281 -6.68 -31.48 11.40
N PHE A 282 -7.25 -30.57 10.61
CA PHE A 282 -7.97 -29.41 11.11
C PHE A 282 -9.37 -29.29 10.47
N SER A 283 -10.34 -28.89 11.29
CA SER A 283 -11.68 -28.56 10.83
C SER A 283 -12.13 -27.19 11.27
N ALA A 284 -12.89 -26.50 10.41
CA ALA A 284 -13.46 -25.20 10.72
C ALA A 284 -14.97 -25.29 10.97
N SER A 285 -15.45 -24.44 11.88
CA SER A 285 -16.86 -24.15 12.05
C SER A 285 -17.07 -22.66 12.23
N LEU A 286 -18.22 -22.15 11.76
CA LEU A 286 -18.60 -20.76 11.90
C LEU A 286 -19.77 -20.63 12.87
N ARG A 287 -19.80 -19.55 13.62
CA ARG A 287 -20.95 -19.15 14.43
C ARG A 287 -21.21 -17.67 14.20
N CYS A 288 -22.47 -17.34 13.90
CA CYS A 288 -22.88 -15.94 13.83
C CYS A 288 -24.26 -15.79 14.47
N PRO A 289 -24.58 -14.61 15.03
CA PRO A 289 -25.95 -14.25 15.34
C PRO A 289 -26.84 -14.40 14.08
N PRO A 290 -28.10 -14.85 14.22
CA PRO A 290 -28.97 -15.07 13.06
C PRO A 290 -29.50 -13.76 12.46
N THR A 291 -29.35 -12.64 13.16
CA THR A 291 -29.90 -11.34 12.76
C THR A 291 -28.99 -10.19 13.19
N LEU A 292 -28.88 -9.19 12.33
CA LEU A 292 -28.24 -7.90 12.63
C LEU A 292 -29.32 -6.80 12.66
N ARG A 293 -29.38 -6.04 13.76
CA ARG A 293 -30.28 -4.87 13.90
C ARG A 293 -29.56 -3.59 13.50
N GLY A 294 -30.14 -2.85 12.56
CA GLY A 294 -29.57 -1.57 12.12
C GLY A 294 -28.17 -1.70 11.53
N ARG A 295 -27.27 -0.76 11.89
CA ARG A 295 -25.89 -0.66 11.38
C ARG A 295 -24.81 -0.98 12.41
N GLY A 296 -25.18 -1.65 13.51
CA GLY A 296 -24.24 -1.96 14.58
C GLY A 296 -23.12 -2.93 14.19
N TYR A 297 -22.13 -3.06 15.07
CA TYR A 297 -21.11 -4.10 15.00
C TYR A 297 -21.71 -5.46 15.36
N PHE A 298 -21.33 -6.50 14.62
CA PHE A 298 -21.60 -7.86 15.02
C PHE A 298 -20.46 -8.80 14.68
N ASP A 299 -20.36 -9.86 15.46
CA ASP A 299 -19.22 -10.75 15.45
C ASP A 299 -19.57 -12.08 14.79
N VAL A 300 -18.70 -12.53 13.89
CA VAL A 300 -18.72 -13.88 13.34
C VAL A 300 -17.53 -14.64 13.92
N GLU A 301 -17.83 -15.63 14.73
CA GLU A 301 -16.80 -16.50 15.32
C GLU A 301 -16.36 -17.55 14.29
N ILE A 302 -15.04 -17.63 14.12
CA ILE A 302 -14.36 -18.66 13.35
C ILE A 302 -13.70 -19.58 14.35
N VAL A 303 -14.16 -20.84 14.40
CA VAL A 303 -13.66 -21.85 15.33
C VAL A 303 -12.90 -22.90 14.54
N ILE A 304 -11.61 -23.02 14.85
CA ILE A 304 -10.69 -23.97 14.24
C ILE A 304 -10.41 -25.08 15.26
N LYS A 305 -10.76 -26.31 14.91
CA LYS A 305 -10.52 -27.50 15.74
C LYS A 305 -9.35 -28.29 15.21
N TYR A 306 -8.42 -28.63 16.09
CA TYR A 306 -7.36 -29.59 15.79
C TYR A 306 -7.84 -31.00 16.15
N GLU A 307 -7.85 -31.92 15.18
CA GLU A 307 -8.37 -33.29 15.36
C GLU A 307 -7.28 -34.33 15.64
N GLY A 308 -6.00 -33.93 15.61
CA GLY A 308 -4.86 -34.83 15.75
C GLY A 308 -4.25 -35.22 14.39
N ILE A 309 -3.61 -36.39 14.36
CA ILE A 309 -3.01 -36.98 13.16
C ILE A 309 -3.54 -38.40 12.95
N GLU A 310 -3.69 -38.81 11.69
CA GLU A 310 -4.28 -40.12 11.30
C GLU A 310 -3.54 -41.34 11.89
N ARG A 311 -2.25 -41.20 12.22
CA ARG A 311 -1.42 -42.26 12.81
C ARG A 311 -0.97 -41.84 14.21
N SER A 312 -1.78 -42.20 15.20
CA SER A 312 -1.55 -42.10 16.65
C SER A 312 -0.37 -41.23 17.10
N GLY A 313 -0.69 -40.06 17.63
CA GLY A 313 0.23 -39.23 18.40
C GLY A 313 -0.53 -38.06 18.99
N ASP A 314 -0.56 -37.95 20.32
CA ASP A 314 -1.13 -36.80 21.02
C ASP A 314 -0.14 -35.62 21.00
N LEU A 315 0.29 -35.21 19.80
CA LEU A 315 1.27 -34.15 19.66
C LEU A 315 0.56 -32.80 19.53
N PRO A 316 0.91 -31.83 20.39
CA PRO A 316 0.51 -30.46 20.17
C PRO A 316 1.08 -29.94 18.86
N VAL A 317 0.36 -29.03 18.25
CA VAL A 317 0.78 -28.34 17.03
C VAL A 317 0.77 -26.84 17.27
N THR A 318 1.81 -26.16 16.81
CA THR A 318 1.86 -24.70 16.73
C THR A 318 1.71 -24.27 15.28
N PHE A 319 0.84 -23.30 15.01
CA PHE A 319 0.57 -22.85 13.65
C PHE A 319 0.35 -21.34 13.56
N HIS A 320 0.59 -20.79 12.38
CA HIS A 320 0.29 -19.41 12.05
C HIS A 320 -1.19 -19.29 11.69
N TRP A 321 -2.00 -18.67 12.57
CA TRP A 321 -3.45 -18.66 12.41
C TRP A 321 -3.96 -17.56 11.49
N LEU A 322 -3.19 -16.47 11.35
CA LEU A 322 -3.65 -15.29 10.61
C LEU A 322 -3.85 -15.57 9.13
N SER A 323 -3.09 -16.51 8.55
CA SER A 323 -3.26 -16.96 7.17
C SER A 323 -4.63 -17.59 6.88
N LEU A 324 -5.36 -18.04 7.91
CA LEU A 324 -6.70 -18.62 7.77
C LEU A 324 -7.83 -17.58 7.70
N VAL A 325 -7.56 -16.35 8.15
CA VAL A 325 -8.57 -15.28 8.26
C VAL A 325 -8.19 -14.01 7.50
N SER A 326 -6.95 -13.93 6.99
CA SER A 326 -6.50 -12.83 6.14
C SER A 326 -7.10 -12.95 4.73
N GLU A 327 -7.72 -11.88 4.25
CA GLU A 327 -8.28 -11.77 2.89
C GLU A 327 -7.22 -11.87 1.78
N GLN A 328 -5.95 -11.66 2.13
CA GLN A 328 -4.84 -11.81 1.19
C GLN A 328 -4.63 -13.27 0.77
N GLN A 329 -5.22 -14.21 1.52
CA GLN A 329 -5.06 -15.62 1.26
C GLN A 329 -6.18 -16.23 0.42
N PRO A 330 -5.81 -17.13 -0.52
CA PRO A 330 -6.78 -17.94 -1.18
C PRO A 330 -7.47 -18.91 -0.18
N GLY A 331 -8.71 -18.61 0.19
CA GLY A 331 -9.60 -19.52 0.94
C GLY A 331 -10.08 -18.86 2.23
N GLY A 332 -10.52 -19.64 3.22
CA GLY A 332 -10.85 -19.12 4.54
C GLY A 332 -12.17 -18.33 4.56
N PHE A 333 -12.24 -17.33 5.42
CA PHE A 333 -13.47 -16.59 5.68
C PHE A 333 -13.89 -15.70 4.51
N GLN A 334 -15.15 -15.82 4.07
CA GLN A 334 -15.73 -15.03 2.97
C GLN A 334 -17.18 -14.67 3.30
N ILE A 335 -17.67 -13.55 2.74
CA ILE A 335 -19.05 -13.09 2.92
C ILE A 335 -19.72 -12.88 1.57
N TYR A 336 -20.98 -13.32 1.49
CA TYR A 336 -21.86 -13.07 0.37
C TYR A 336 -23.16 -12.44 0.85
N ARG A 337 -23.76 -11.57 0.05
CA ARG A 337 -25.09 -11.01 0.26
C ARG A 337 -26.05 -11.52 -0.80
N ARG A 338 -27.32 -11.56 -0.42
CA ARG A 338 -28.46 -11.72 -1.32
C ARG A 338 -29.46 -10.63 -0.99
N ARG A 339 -29.81 -9.85 -2.00
CA ARG A 339 -30.73 -8.72 -1.83
C ARG A 339 -32.16 -9.20 -1.66
N ARG A 340 -32.95 -8.43 -0.92
CA ARG A 340 -34.39 -8.62 -0.83
C ARG A 340 -35.03 -8.49 -2.21
N GLY A 341 -35.76 -9.53 -2.66
CA GLY A 341 -36.49 -9.54 -3.93
C GLY A 341 -35.88 -10.42 -5.03
N ASP A 342 -34.64 -10.89 -4.87
CA ASP A 342 -33.95 -11.76 -5.85
C ASP A 342 -34.45 -13.22 -5.83
N ALA A 343 -35.28 -13.58 -4.85
CA ALA A 343 -35.99 -14.85 -4.85
C ALA A 343 -37.15 -14.77 -5.84
N LYS A 344 -36.89 -15.04 -7.13
CA LYS A 344 -37.97 -15.23 -8.11
C LYS A 344 -38.88 -16.36 -7.64
N GLY A 345 -40.17 -16.05 -7.52
CA GLY A 345 -41.19 -16.90 -6.91
C GLY A 345 -41.16 -18.35 -7.39
N GLY A 346 -41.24 -19.26 -6.43
CA GLY A 346 -41.59 -20.67 -6.66
C GLY A 346 -40.46 -21.67 -6.82
N SER A 347 -39.18 -21.26 -6.83
CA SER A 347 -38.06 -22.21 -6.77
C SER A 347 -37.33 -22.11 -5.44
N SER A 348 -36.83 -23.25 -4.94
CA SER A 348 -36.07 -23.44 -3.70
C SER A 348 -35.32 -22.20 -3.22
N ALA A 349 -35.32 -21.93 -1.91
CA ALA A 349 -34.67 -20.81 -1.22
C ALA A 349 -33.15 -20.63 -1.47
N GLU A 350 -32.57 -21.39 -2.40
CA GLU A 350 -31.19 -21.37 -2.88
C GLU A 350 -31.01 -20.73 -4.27
N SER A 351 -32.07 -20.38 -5.00
CA SER A 351 -32.01 -19.96 -6.43
C SER A 351 -31.76 -18.47 -6.71
N GLY A 352 -31.57 -17.64 -5.68
CA GLY A 352 -31.21 -16.23 -5.84
C GLY A 352 -29.70 -16.04 -6.05
N THR A 353 -29.30 -15.05 -6.85
CA THR A 353 -27.90 -14.67 -7.06
C THR A 353 -27.27 -14.16 -5.77
N TRP A 354 -26.17 -14.77 -5.35
CA TRP A 354 -25.34 -14.30 -4.23
C TRP A 354 -24.28 -13.35 -4.79
N GLU A 355 -24.25 -12.11 -4.31
CA GLU A 355 -23.19 -11.13 -4.57
C GLU A 355 -22.09 -11.30 -3.50
N SER A 356 -20.82 -11.23 -3.87
CA SER A 356 -19.72 -11.21 -2.87
C SER A 356 -19.77 -9.88 -2.12
N CYS A 357 -19.69 -9.91 -0.80
CA CYS A 357 -19.45 -8.71 -0.02
C CYS A 357 -17.94 -8.49 0.03
N GLU A 358 -17.52 -7.30 -0.35
CA GLU A 358 -16.15 -6.89 -0.12
C GLU A 358 -16.04 -6.56 1.37
N LEU A 359 -15.31 -7.38 2.11
CA LEU A 359 -14.72 -6.89 3.34
C LEU A 359 -13.66 -5.88 2.91
N GLU A 360 -13.89 -4.59 3.13
CA GLU A 360 -12.80 -3.64 2.95
C GLU A 360 -11.92 -3.73 4.19
N GLU A 361 -10.63 -4.00 3.94
CA GLU A 361 -9.49 -3.87 4.85
C GLU A 361 -9.88 -3.31 6.22
N THR A 362 -10.37 -4.16 7.12
CA THR A 362 -10.41 -3.78 8.52
C THR A 362 -8.96 -3.57 8.96
N SER A 363 -8.60 -2.30 9.11
CA SER A 363 -7.42 -1.78 9.82
C SER A 363 -6.07 -1.71 9.12
N PHE A 364 -5.96 -1.84 7.79
CA PHE A 364 -4.65 -1.83 7.12
C PHE A 364 -4.43 -0.75 6.04
N GLY A 365 -5.28 0.28 5.97
CA GLY A 365 -5.24 1.36 4.96
C GLY A 365 -3.97 2.24 4.91
N PHE A 366 -2.88 1.86 5.59
CA PHE A 366 -1.57 2.53 5.55
C PHE A 366 -0.39 1.54 5.61
N MET A 367 -0.51 0.35 5.01
CA MET A 367 0.59 -0.63 5.07
C MET A 367 1.82 -0.12 4.30
N ILE A 368 2.91 0.11 5.03
CA ILE A 368 4.26 0.18 4.47
C ILE A 368 4.56 -1.27 4.04
N VAL A 369 4.53 -1.56 2.75
CA VAL A 369 4.75 -2.91 2.20
C VAL A 369 6.17 -3.11 1.66
N ASP A 370 7.02 -2.08 1.78
CA ASP A 370 8.34 -2.00 1.13
C ASP A 370 9.51 -2.18 2.11
N GLU A 371 9.23 -2.33 3.41
CA GLU A 371 10.23 -2.71 4.39
C GLU A 371 10.54 -4.22 4.28
N PRO A 372 11.79 -4.65 4.55
CA PRO A 372 12.15 -6.05 4.47
C PRO A 372 11.35 -6.87 5.48
N ASP A 373 11.13 -8.15 5.15
CA ASP A 373 10.48 -9.09 6.05
C ASP A 373 11.17 -9.09 7.42
N ILE A 374 10.36 -9.00 8.48
CA ILE A 374 10.84 -8.90 9.85
C ILE A 374 10.93 -10.30 10.49
N PRO A 375 12.04 -10.60 11.19
CA PRO A 375 12.16 -11.82 11.96
C PRO A 375 11.29 -11.73 13.22
N VAL A 376 10.44 -12.73 13.44
CA VAL A 376 9.60 -12.85 14.63
C VAL A 376 9.84 -14.19 15.32
N ARG A 377 9.73 -14.18 16.66
CA ARG A 377 9.84 -15.38 17.48
C ARG A 377 8.49 -16.05 17.61
N VAL A 378 8.36 -17.27 17.10
CA VAL A 378 7.10 -18.02 17.05
C VAL A 378 6.48 -18.10 18.45
N GLY A 379 7.22 -18.56 19.45
CA GLY A 379 6.72 -18.76 20.81
C GLY A 379 6.28 -17.51 21.58
N GLN A 380 6.40 -16.30 21.00
CA GLN A 380 6.01 -15.04 21.64
C GLN A 380 5.10 -14.17 20.77
N HIS A 381 4.85 -14.58 19.53
CA HIS A 381 4.19 -13.72 18.54
C HIS A 381 2.68 -13.97 18.48
N LYS A 382 1.89 -12.89 18.49
CA LYS A 382 0.42 -12.89 18.57
C LYS A 382 -0.30 -13.64 17.43
N HIS A 383 0.36 -13.85 16.29
CA HIS A 383 -0.20 -14.53 15.12
C HIS A 383 0.05 -16.05 15.09
N PHE A 384 0.69 -16.58 16.13
CA PHE A 384 0.90 -18.01 16.32
C PHE A 384 0.14 -18.50 17.55
N THR A 385 -0.28 -19.76 17.51
CA THR A 385 -0.96 -20.40 18.62
C THR A 385 -0.72 -21.90 18.60
N SER A 386 -0.88 -22.55 19.75
CA SER A 386 -0.77 -24.01 19.87
C SER A 386 -2.11 -24.63 20.22
N LEU A 387 -2.33 -25.84 19.74
CA LEU A 387 -3.47 -26.67 20.12
C LEU A 387 -3.01 -28.08 20.45
N GLN A 388 -3.58 -28.65 21.51
CA GLN A 388 -3.59 -30.08 21.74
C GLN A 388 -4.67 -30.75 20.88
N PRO A 389 -4.53 -32.05 20.55
CA PRO A 389 -5.58 -32.78 19.85
C PRO A 389 -6.92 -32.68 20.57
N GLY A 390 -7.95 -32.30 19.83
CA GLY A 390 -9.30 -32.07 20.34
C GLY A 390 -9.57 -30.62 20.79
N GLU A 391 -8.54 -29.80 20.99
CA GLU A 391 -8.71 -28.39 21.33
C GLU A 391 -9.15 -27.54 20.14
N THR A 392 -9.71 -26.38 20.47
CA THR A 392 -10.18 -25.41 19.50
C THR A 392 -9.54 -24.06 19.75
N TRP A 393 -9.11 -23.42 18.67
CA TRP A 393 -8.78 -22.01 18.66
C TRP A 393 -9.93 -21.23 18.03
N THR A 394 -10.28 -20.09 18.61
CA THR A 394 -11.38 -19.24 18.14
C THR A 394 -10.89 -17.82 17.92
N THR A 395 -11.30 -17.24 16.80
CA THR A 395 -11.18 -15.80 16.55
C THR A 395 -12.50 -15.25 16.05
N THR A 396 -12.58 -13.93 15.97
CA THR A 396 -13.78 -13.22 15.59
C THR A 396 -13.48 -12.28 14.44
N GLN A 397 -14.27 -12.39 13.36
CA GLN A 397 -14.37 -11.30 12.38
C GLN A 397 -15.51 -10.40 12.83
N THR A 398 -15.16 -9.20 13.28
CA THR A 398 -16.16 -8.15 13.53
C THR A 398 -16.60 -7.58 12.18
N LEU A 399 -17.90 -7.38 12.04
CA LEU A 399 -18.53 -6.85 10.84
C LEU A 399 -19.36 -5.63 11.23
N SER A 400 -19.11 -4.51 10.54
CA SER A 400 -19.75 -3.22 10.85
C SER A 400 -20.62 -2.74 9.69
N GLY A 401 -21.82 -2.24 10.03
CA GLY A 401 -22.74 -1.62 9.08
C GLY A 401 -22.44 -0.16 8.75
N ASP A 402 -21.52 0.46 9.49
CA ASP A 402 -21.04 1.82 9.28
C ASP A 402 -19.65 1.85 8.60
N ASP A 403 -18.89 0.75 8.71
CA ASP A 403 -17.65 0.55 7.96
C ASP A 403 -17.92 -0.04 6.57
N VAL A 404 -16.83 -0.50 5.94
CA VAL A 404 -16.82 -0.88 4.55
C VAL A 404 -16.85 -2.40 4.37
N GLU A 405 -17.02 -3.14 5.47
CA GLU A 405 -17.18 -4.60 5.48
C GLU A 405 -18.58 -5.10 5.10
N LEU A 406 -19.61 -4.32 5.43
CA LEU A 406 -20.97 -4.56 4.95
C LEU A 406 -21.34 -3.47 3.93
N PRO A 407 -22.03 -3.83 2.83
CA PRO A 407 -22.46 -2.84 1.85
C PRO A 407 -23.31 -1.73 2.48
N ARG A 408 -22.95 -0.46 2.23
CA ARG A 408 -23.67 0.72 2.76
C ARG A 408 -25.14 0.77 2.34
N ASP A 409 -25.50 0.09 1.27
CA ASP A 409 -26.87 -0.03 0.74
C ASP A 409 -27.63 -1.24 1.32
N MET A 410 -27.13 -1.89 2.39
CA MET A 410 -27.86 -2.96 3.07
C MET A 410 -29.21 -2.49 3.62
N ALA A 411 -30.24 -3.32 3.42
CA ALA A 411 -31.61 -2.99 3.78
C ALA A 411 -32.28 -4.15 4.56
N PRO A 412 -33.27 -3.84 5.40
CA PRO A 412 -34.06 -4.87 6.08
C PRO A 412 -34.65 -5.90 5.10
N GLY A 413 -34.34 -7.18 5.37
CA GLY A 413 -34.70 -8.34 4.54
C GLY A 413 -33.59 -8.85 3.62
N ASP A 414 -32.45 -8.17 3.54
CA ASP A 414 -31.24 -8.74 2.95
C ASP A 414 -30.73 -9.91 3.78
N VAL A 415 -30.16 -10.92 3.11
CA VAL A 415 -29.59 -12.10 3.76
C VAL A 415 -28.13 -12.20 3.38
N PHE A 416 -27.28 -12.33 4.39
CA PHE A 416 -25.87 -12.55 4.23
C PHE A 416 -25.53 -14.01 4.55
N ARG A 417 -24.47 -14.50 3.92
CA ARG A 417 -23.93 -15.84 4.09
C ARG A 417 -22.43 -15.72 4.31
N CYS A 418 -21.99 -16.15 5.49
CA CYS A 418 -20.58 -16.30 5.79
C CYS A 418 -20.17 -17.74 5.49
N THR A 419 -19.02 -17.90 4.83
CA THR A 419 -18.45 -19.20 4.48
C THR A 419 -17.01 -19.27 4.95
N PHE A 420 -16.55 -20.46 5.30
CA PHE A 420 -15.13 -20.73 5.45
C PHE A 420 -14.76 -21.75 4.38
N GLU A 421 -14.07 -21.30 3.34
CA GLU A 421 -13.56 -22.17 2.29
C GLU A 421 -12.29 -22.89 2.77
N GLU A 422 -11.99 -24.01 2.14
CA GLU A 422 -10.76 -24.77 2.42
C GLU A 422 -9.53 -23.85 2.32
N ALA A 423 -8.70 -23.84 3.36
CA ALA A 423 -7.58 -22.90 3.50
C ALA A 423 -6.30 -23.65 3.87
N ALA A 424 -5.18 -23.30 3.24
CA ALA A 424 -3.88 -23.85 3.60
C ALA A 424 -3.25 -23.00 4.69
N VAL A 425 -2.66 -23.65 5.69
CA VAL A 425 -1.79 -22.98 6.66
C VAL A 425 -0.41 -22.82 6.02
N ASP A 426 0.10 -21.60 6.03
CA ASP A 426 1.39 -21.20 5.47
C ASP A 426 2.59 -21.68 6.31
N TRP A 427 2.43 -21.78 7.63
CA TRP A 427 3.45 -22.31 8.53
C TRP A 427 2.87 -23.05 9.73
N TRP A 428 3.44 -24.21 10.04
CA TRP A 428 3.13 -25.00 11.25
C TRP A 428 4.32 -25.86 11.66
N ASP A 429 4.38 -26.24 12.93
CA ASP A 429 5.33 -27.21 13.46
C ASP A 429 4.78 -27.97 14.67
N TRP A 430 5.40 -29.11 15.00
CA TRP A 430 5.04 -29.90 16.18
C TRP A 430 5.62 -29.29 17.45
N GLY A 431 4.82 -29.22 18.51
CA GLY A 431 5.18 -28.64 19.79
C GLY A 431 4.20 -27.56 20.24
N ILE A 432 4.33 -27.14 21.49
CA ILE A 432 3.66 -25.95 22.04
C ILE A 432 4.50 -24.69 21.80
N MET A 433 3.93 -23.51 22.03
CA MET A 433 4.61 -22.21 21.85
C MET A 433 5.95 -22.17 22.57
N GLU A 434 6.05 -22.77 23.76
CA GLU A 434 7.26 -22.85 24.58
C GLU A 434 8.37 -23.64 23.88
N ASP A 435 8.04 -24.73 23.18
CA ASP A 435 9.01 -25.50 22.39
C ASP A 435 9.57 -24.66 21.23
N HIS A 436 8.81 -23.68 20.77
CA HIS A 436 9.15 -22.75 19.69
C HIS A 436 9.63 -21.37 20.17
N ALA A 437 10.06 -21.23 21.44
CA ALA A 437 10.55 -19.96 21.98
C ALA A 437 11.76 -19.38 21.22
N GLU A 438 12.64 -20.26 20.72
CA GLU A 438 13.82 -19.89 19.92
C GLU A 438 13.60 -20.07 18.41
N THR A 439 12.41 -20.50 17.98
CA THR A 439 12.09 -20.63 16.56
C THR A 439 11.83 -19.25 15.97
N VAL A 440 12.60 -18.87 14.96
CA VAL A 440 12.47 -17.59 14.24
C VAL A 440 11.98 -17.85 12.84
N VAL A 441 10.93 -17.13 12.46
CA VAL A 441 10.39 -17.08 11.09
C VAL A 441 10.36 -15.62 10.62
N LYS A 442 10.27 -15.40 9.32
CA LYS A 442 10.07 -14.04 8.79
C LYS A 442 8.63 -13.85 8.35
N LEU A 443 8.06 -12.73 8.76
CA LEU A 443 6.78 -12.21 8.28
C LEU A 443 7.05 -10.96 7.44
N PRO A 444 6.14 -10.56 6.54
CA PRO A 444 6.20 -9.26 5.91
C PRO A 444 6.29 -8.15 6.96
N CYS A 445 6.87 -7.01 6.60
CA CYS A 445 7.10 -5.89 7.52
C CYS A 445 5.86 -5.38 8.28
N TYR A 446 4.67 -5.66 7.76
CA TYR A 446 3.39 -5.32 8.38
C TYR A 446 2.79 -6.44 9.25
N GLU A 447 3.52 -7.54 9.46
CA GLU A 447 3.18 -8.73 10.28
C GLU A 447 1.91 -9.49 9.86
N ALA A 448 1.07 -8.93 9.00
CA ALA A 448 -0.26 -9.45 8.68
C ALA A 448 -0.34 -10.36 7.45
N GLY A 449 0.82 -10.81 6.93
CA GLY A 449 0.93 -11.66 5.75
C GLY A 449 1.54 -13.03 6.05
N ASN A 450 1.74 -13.85 5.02
CA ASN A 450 2.28 -15.21 5.18
C ASN A 450 3.73 -15.21 5.63
N VAL A 451 4.13 -16.26 6.34
CA VAL A 451 5.53 -16.59 6.60
C VAL A 451 6.30 -16.70 5.28
N THR A 452 7.29 -15.84 5.10
CA THR A 452 8.13 -15.78 3.90
C THR A 452 9.38 -16.67 4.04
N GLU A 453 9.92 -16.76 5.26
CA GLU A 453 11.02 -17.66 5.60
C GLU A 453 10.73 -18.46 6.88
N PRO A 454 10.90 -19.80 6.88
CA PRO A 454 11.36 -20.60 5.75
C PRO A 454 10.29 -20.73 4.66
N SER A 455 10.69 -20.52 3.40
CA SER A 455 9.80 -20.63 2.25
C SER A 455 9.21 -22.05 2.13
N GLY A 456 7.92 -22.16 1.81
CA GLY A 456 7.27 -23.47 1.65
C GLY A 456 7.23 -24.29 2.95
N ASN A 457 7.02 -23.62 4.08
CA ASN A 457 6.95 -24.22 5.42
C ASN A 457 8.17 -25.12 5.76
N GLY A 458 9.35 -24.78 5.25
CA GLY A 458 10.57 -25.57 5.46
C GLY A 458 10.51 -27.00 4.92
N GLY A 459 9.63 -27.27 3.94
CA GLY A 459 9.44 -28.60 3.36
C GLY A 459 8.51 -29.52 4.15
N ARG A 460 7.86 -29.03 5.21
CA ARG A 460 6.85 -29.80 5.95
C ARG A 460 5.61 -30.08 5.08
N PRO A 461 4.86 -31.16 5.38
CA PRO A 461 3.62 -31.47 4.70
C PRO A 461 2.63 -30.30 4.69
N LYS A 462 1.85 -30.18 3.61
CA LYS A 462 0.81 -29.15 3.50
C LYS A 462 -0.31 -29.45 4.48
N LEU A 463 -0.56 -28.53 5.41
CA LEU A 463 -1.68 -28.55 6.33
C LEU A 463 -2.82 -27.75 5.72
N VAL A 464 -3.99 -28.38 5.63
CA VAL A 464 -5.20 -27.79 5.07
C VAL A 464 -6.31 -27.85 6.10
N VAL A 465 -6.95 -26.72 6.35
CA VAL A 465 -8.15 -26.60 7.17
C VAL A 465 -9.35 -26.83 6.26
N SER A 466 -10.19 -27.80 6.64
CA SER A 466 -11.39 -28.14 5.87
C SER A 466 -12.45 -27.03 5.92
N SER A 467 -13.25 -26.94 4.85
CA SER A 467 -14.33 -25.95 4.73
C SER A 467 -15.40 -26.12 5.81
N ALA A 468 -15.93 -25.02 6.32
CA ALA A 468 -17.05 -25.03 7.26
C ALA A 468 -18.41 -25.05 6.56
N LYS A 469 -19.43 -25.54 7.27
CA LYS A 469 -20.83 -25.29 6.88
C LYS A 469 -21.10 -23.77 6.88
N PRO A 470 -21.68 -23.21 5.81
CA PRO A 470 -22.04 -21.79 5.78
C PRO A 470 -23.03 -21.43 6.87
N VAL A 471 -22.85 -20.25 7.47
CA VAL A 471 -23.83 -19.62 8.37
C VAL A 471 -24.47 -18.42 7.70
N LYS A 472 -25.69 -18.07 8.11
CA LYS A 472 -26.46 -16.99 7.50
C LYS A 472 -27.01 -16.07 8.57
N PHE A 473 -27.07 -14.79 8.27
CA PHE A 473 -27.75 -13.79 9.08
C PHE A 473 -28.59 -12.87 8.20
N ALA A 474 -29.66 -12.32 8.76
CA ALA A 474 -30.55 -11.39 8.06
C ALA A 474 -30.48 -9.99 8.67
N ILE A 475 -30.61 -8.97 7.83
CA ILE A 475 -30.76 -7.58 8.29
C ILE A 475 -32.21 -7.36 8.71
N ILE A 476 -32.40 -6.86 9.93
CA ILE A 476 -33.71 -6.52 10.49
C ILE A 476 -33.73 -5.06 10.97
N GLU A 477 -34.93 -4.52 11.13
CA GLU A 477 -35.16 -3.14 11.61
C GLU A 477 -34.52 -2.85 12.97
#